data_AF-A0A223I0S7-F1
#
_entry.id   AF-A0A223I0S7-F1
#
_cell.length_a   1.000
_cell.length_b   1.000
_cell.length_c   1.000
_cell.angle_alpha   90.00
_cell.angle_beta   90.00
_cell.angle_gamma   90.00
#
_symmetry.space_group_name_H-M   'P 1'
#
loop_
_entity.id
_entity.type
_entity.pdbx_description
1 polymer ?
#
loop_
_entity_poly.entity_id
_entity_poly.type
_entity_poly.pdbx_seq_one_letter_code
_entity_poly.pdbx_strand_id
1 'polypeptide(L)'
;MIVTIDGTASSPMYKFDGKDGSLDIYKKDVEYLPYTFGKKDNVLIIGPGGGRDILYALAGKSKNITGVEINTSTIDAVRHFKDFNGDIYNKANVKIYGEDVRYFINRSKNKYDIIYLSMVMTSSALQTGYALNENYIYTVEALKAYIDHLSQNGKLVFLAHDEEDMSKIVATAISALSRNGVSVEEATKYIAVLNKDSTMTHNHGGNSQIDSPW
;
A
#
# COMPACT_ATOMS: atom_id res chain seq x y z
N MET A 1 -1.26 -11.10 -12.58
CA MET A 1 -1.12 -10.08 -13.65
C MET A 1 -0.39 -8.88 -13.10
N ILE A 2 0.22 -8.07 -13.95
CA ILE A 2 0.81 -6.79 -13.56
C ILE A 2 0.05 -5.70 -14.31
N VAL A 3 -0.43 -4.69 -13.58
CA VAL A 3 -0.95 -3.46 -14.18
C VAL A 3 0.22 -2.49 -14.25
N THR A 4 0.56 -2.05 -15.45
CA THR A 4 1.58 -1.00 -15.63
C THR A 4 0.89 0.35 -15.80
N ILE A 5 1.40 1.36 -15.11
CA ILE A 5 0.99 2.76 -15.21
C ILE A 5 2.10 3.46 -15.98
N ASP A 6 1.75 4.02 -17.13
CA ASP A 6 2.66 4.78 -18.02
C ASP A 6 3.97 4.02 -18.33
N GLY A 7 3.90 2.69 -18.38
CA GLY A 7 5.03 1.81 -18.69
C GLY A 7 6.13 1.70 -17.62
N THR A 8 6.00 2.40 -16.49
CA THR A 8 7.09 2.53 -15.49
C THR A 8 6.66 2.02 -14.13
N ALA A 9 5.45 2.35 -13.69
CA ALA A 9 4.93 1.89 -12.41
C ALA A 9 4.25 0.52 -12.55
N SER A 10 4.73 -0.49 -11.84
CA SER A 10 4.10 -1.82 -11.76
C SER A 10 3.24 -1.98 -10.50
N SER A 11 1.98 -2.39 -10.68
CA SER A 11 1.09 -2.75 -9.59
C SER A 11 0.54 -4.16 -9.77
N PRO A 12 0.93 -5.13 -8.91
CA PRO A 12 0.53 -6.52 -9.08
C PRO A 12 -0.96 -6.70 -8.78
N MET A 13 -1.64 -7.42 -9.66
CA MET A 13 -2.98 -7.95 -9.45
C MET A 13 -2.87 -9.47 -9.26
N TYR A 14 -3.19 -9.93 -8.06
CA TYR A 14 -3.13 -11.35 -7.73
C TYR A 14 -4.40 -12.07 -8.16
N LYS A 15 -4.23 -13.33 -8.57
CA LYS A 15 -5.38 -14.20 -8.82
C LYS A 15 -6.01 -14.53 -7.48
N PHE A 16 -7.33 -14.36 -7.38
CA PHE A 16 -8.08 -14.69 -6.19
C PHE A 16 -9.47 -15.20 -6.58
N ASP A 17 -9.94 -16.25 -5.92
CA ASP A 17 -11.18 -16.96 -6.26
C ASP A 17 -12.42 -16.38 -5.56
N GLY A 18 -12.25 -15.29 -4.82
CA GLY A 18 -13.31 -14.62 -4.07
C GLY A 18 -13.60 -15.22 -2.70
N LYS A 19 -12.99 -16.36 -2.34
CA LYS A 19 -13.30 -17.13 -1.12
C LYS A 19 -12.34 -16.84 0.03
N ASP A 20 -12.88 -16.58 1.21
CA ASP A 20 -12.08 -16.25 2.39
C ASP A 20 -11.08 -17.33 2.79
N GLY A 21 -11.41 -18.62 2.58
CA GLY A 21 -10.51 -19.74 2.87
C GLY A 21 -9.22 -19.74 2.04
N SER A 22 -9.22 -19.07 0.89
CA SER A 22 -8.04 -18.96 0.02
C SER A 22 -7.09 -17.83 0.45
N LEU A 23 -7.47 -16.99 1.41
CA LEU A 23 -6.67 -15.84 1.87
C LEU A 23 -5.50 -16.22 2.80
N ASP A 24 -5.49 -17.43 3.35
CA ASP A 24 -4.44 -17.87 4.30
C ASP A 24 -3.04 -17.88 3.68
N ILE A 25 -2.95 -18.02 2.35
CA ILE A 25 -1.67 -17.98 1.63
C ILE A 25 -0.94 -16.65 1.83
N TYR A 26 -1.69 -15.54 1.97
CA TYR A 26 -1.15 -14.20 2.08
C TYR A 26 -0.57 -13.89 3.47
N LYS A 27 -0.87 -14.72 4.48
CA LYS A 27 -0.41 -14.49 5.86
C LYS A 27 1.09 -14.71 6.07
N LYS A 28 1.76 -15.27 5.07
CA LYS A 28 3.20 -15.57 5.09
C LYS A 28 4.05 -14.41 4.54
N ASP A 29 3.41 -13.44 3.91
CA ASP A 29 4.08 -12.34 3.25
C ASP A 29 4.39 -11.20 4.25
N VAL A 30 5.49 -10.48 4.04
CA VAL A 30 5.88 -9.31 4.86
C VAL A 30 4.78 -8.25 4.83
N GLU A 31 4.09 -8.14 3.72
CA GLU A 31 3.00 -7.21 3.48
C GLU A 31 1.75 -7.49 4.35
N TYR A 32 1.66 -8.69 4.94
CA TYR A 32 0.63 -9.04 5.91
C TYR A 32 0.95 -8.62 7.34
N LEU A 33 2.22 -8.32 7.66
CA LEU A 33 2.65 -7.94 9.01
C LEU A 33 1.81 -6.82 9.67
N PRO A 34 1.36 -5.75 8.97
CA PRO A 34 0.54 -4.70 9.59
C PRO A 34 -0.71 -5.24 10.30
N TYR A 35 -1.26 -6.36 9.80
CA TYR A 35 -2.48 -6.96 10.30
C TYR A 35 -2.24 -7.97 11.45
N THR A 36 -0.98 -8.16 11.87
CA THR A 36 -0.62 -9.09 12.95
C THR A 36 -0.61 -8.44 14.33
N PHE A 37 -0.46 -7.12 14.39
CA PHE A 37 -0.38 -6.37 15.65
C PHE A 37 -1.51 -5.35 15.78
N GLY A 38 -2.01 -5.19 17.01
CA GLY A 38 -3.04 -4.19 17.31
C GLY A 38 -4.41 -4.47 16.69
N LYS A 39 -5.25 -3.44 16.70
CA LYS A 39 -6.57 -3.45 16.07
C LYS A 39 -6.43 -3.23 14.56
N LYS A 40 -7.35 -3.80 13.78
CA LYS A 40 -7.34 -3.74 12.31
C LYS A 40 -8.75 -3.72 11.72
N ASP A 41 -9.72 -3.21 12.49
CA ASP A 41 -11.10 -3.19 12.02
C ASP A 41 -11.28 -2.14 10.91
N ASN A 42 -10.64 -0.98 11.05
CA ASN A 42 -10.72 0.12 10.09
C ASN A 42 -9.35 0.38 9.46
N VAL A 43 -9.22 0.12 8.17
CA VAL A 43 -7.96 0.19 7.44
C VAL A 43 -8.09 1.20 6.30
N LEU A 44 -7.11 2.10 6.19
CA LEU A 44 -6.89 2.94 5.03
C LEU A 44 -5.66 2.43 4.28
N ILE A 45 -5.80 2.12 3.00
CA ILE A 45 -4.70 1.79 2.08
C ILE A 45 -4.58 2.94 1.09
N ILE A 46 -3.40 3.53 1.03
CA ILE A 46 -3.07 4.61 0.10
C ILE A 46 -2.35 3.98 -1.09
N GLY A 47 -2.85 4.22 -2.30
CA GLY A 47 -2.34 3.61 -3.53
C GLY A 47 -2.54 2.09 -3.59
N PRO A 48 -3.75 1.55 -3.42
CA PRO A 48 -3.99 0.10 -3.47
C PRO A 48 -3.71 -0.51 -4.85
N GLY A 49 -3.61 0.29 -5.92
CA GLY A 49 -3.18 -0.13 -7.26
C GLY A 49 -3.91 -1.36 -7.81
N GLY A 50 -3.18 -2.42 -8.16
CA GLY A 50 -3.70 -3.71 -8.63
C GLY A 50 -4.47 -4.51 -7.57
N GLY A 51 -4.60 -3.98 -6.35
CA GLY A 51 -5.48 -4.48 -5.30
C GLY A 51 -4.86 -5.54 -4.40
N ARG A 52 -3.56 -5.81 -4.53
CA ARG A 52 -2.85 -6.74 -3.65
C ARG A 52 -3.02 -6.41 -2.17
N ASP A 53 -2.91 -5.13 -1.81
CA ASP A 53 -2.95 -4.74 -0.39
C ASP A 53 -4.36 -4.84 0.20
N ILE A 54 -5.40 -4.81 -0.65
CA ILE A 54 -6.77 -5.17 -0.25
C ILE A 54 -6.84 -6.65 0.16
N LEU A 55 -6.15 -7.56 -0.55
CA LEU A 55 -6.11 -8.98 -0.18
C LEU A 55 -5.46 -9.21 1.18
N TYR A 56 -4.37 -8.50 1.52
CA TYR A 56 -3.77 -8.60 2.85
C TYR A 56 -4.71 -8.09 3.95
N ALA A 57 -5.42 -6.98 3.71
CA ALA A 57 -6.42 -6.47 4.65
C ALA A 57 -7.58 -7.45 4.84
N LEU A 58 -8.05 -8.10 3.76
CA LEU A 58 -9.07 -9.15 3.81
C LEU A 58 -8.56 -10.39 4.54
N ALA A 59 -7.32 -10.83 4.30
CA ALA A 59 -6.69 -11.94 5.02
C ALA A 59 -6.58 -11.63 6.52
N GLY A 60 -6.40 -10.35 6.86
CA GLY A 60 -6.43 -9.83 8.22
C GLY A 60 -7.82 -9.78 8.83
N LYS A 61 -8.88 -10.10 8.07
CA LYS A 61 -10.29 -9.99 8.46
C LYS A 61 -10.68 -8.57 8.88
N SER A 62 -10.10 -7.58 8.19
CA SER A 62 -10.44 -6.17 8.42
C SER A 62 -11.91 -5.89 8.07
N LYS A 63 -12.61 -5.16 8.93
CA LYS A 63 -14.07 -4.96 8.82
C LYS A 63 -14.47 -3.85 7.86
N ASN A 64 -13.63 -2.81 7.75
CA ASN A 64 -13.83 -1.67 6.88
C ASN A 64 -12.48 -1.35 6.22
N ILE A 65 -12.41 -1.55 4.90
CA ILE A 65 -11.20 -1.32 4.11
C ILE A 65 -11.49 -0.16 3.17
N THR A 66 -10.74 0.92 3.31
CA THR A 66 -10.79 2.07 2.42
C THR A 66 -9.51 2.10 1.58
N GLY A 67 -9.65 2.08 0.26
CA GLY A 67 -8.55 2.33 -0.67
C GLY A 67 -8.68 3.72 -1.28
N VAL A 68 -7.57 4.46 -1.38
CA VAL A 68 -7.52 5.74 -2.09
C VAL A 68 -6.46 5.64 -3.17
N GLU A 69 -6.90 5.63 -4.42
CA GLU A 69 -6.05 5.49 -5.60
C GLU A 69 -6.22 6.74 -6.46
N ILE A 70 -5.10 7.38 -6.82
CA ILE A 70 -5.14 8.58 -7.66
C ILE A 70 -5.36 8.22 -9.13
N ASN A 71 -4.88 7.05 -9.56
CA ASN A 71 -5.04 6.57 -10.93
C ASN A 71 -6.36 5.80 -11.11
N THR A 72 -7.39 6.49 -11.58
CA THR A 72 -8.71 5.89 -11.81
C THR A 72 -8.68 4.76 -12.85
N SER A 73 -7.79 4.81 -13.84
CA SER A 73 -7.63 3.74 -14.83
C SER A 73 -7.16 2.43 -14.20
N THR A 74 -6.37 2.49 -13.12
CA THR A 74 -5.99 1.29 -12.35
C THR A 74 -7.19 0.70 -11.62
N ILE A 75 -8.07 1.53 -11.05
CA ILE A 75 -9.33 1.08 -10.44
C ILE A 75 -10.21 0.39 -11.48
N ASP A 76 -10.34 1.00 -12.66
CA ASP A 76 -11.14 0.47 -13.76
C ASP A 76 -10.56 -0.86 -14.27
N ALA A 77 -9.24 -1.00 -14.35
CA ALA A 77 -8.59 -2.27 -14.69
C ALA A 77 -8.89 -3.37 -13.65
N VAL A 78 -8.78 -3.07 -12.35
CA VAL A 78 -9.13 -4.05 -11.29
C VAL A 78 -10.59 -4.49 -11.41
N ARG A 79 -11.52 -3.55 -11.67
CA ARG A 79 -12.93 -3.89 -11.88
C ARG A 79 -13.18 -4.68 -13.16
N HIS A 80 -12.46 -4.36 -14.23
CA HIS A 80 -12.55 -5.09 -15.50
C HIS A 80 -12.13 -6.55 -15.34
N PHE A 81 -11.05 -6.81 -14.60
CA PHE A 81 -10.54 -8.17 -14.34
C PHE A 81 -11.11 -8.81 -13.06
N LYS A 82 -12.34 -8.45 -12.67
CA LYS A 82 -12.98 -8.96 -11.45
C LYS A 82 -13.05 -10.49 -11.35
N ASP A 83 -13.24 -11.19 -12.48
CA ASP A 83 -13.31 -12.66 -12.50
C ASP A 83 -11.95 -13.30 -12.16
N PHE A 84 -10.85 -12.57 -12.41
CA PHE A 84 -9.51 -13.02 -12.08
C PHE A 84 -9.13 -12.72 -10.62
N ASN A 85 -9.53 -11.55 -10.11
CA ASN A 85 -9.13 -11.06 -8.79
C ASN A 85 -10.19 -11.28 -7.70
N GLY A 86 -11.28 -11.98 -7.98
CA GLY A 86 -12.32 -12.30 -7.01
C GLY A 86 -13.16 -11.09 -6.60
N ASP A 87 -13.30 -10.13 -7.51
CA ASP A 87 -14.08 -8.90 -7.39
C ASP A 87 -13.76 -8.08 -6.12
N ILE A 88 -12.48 -8.04 -5.75
CA ILE A 88 -12.02 -7.52 -4.45
C ILE A 88 -12.42 -6.06 -4.18
N TYR A 89 -12.52 -5.23 -5.22
CA TYR A 89 -12.88 -3.81 -5.10
C TYR A 89 -14.38 -3.58 -4.89
N ASN A 90 -15.22 -4.59 -5.15
CA ASN A 90 -16.67 -4.52 -4.97
C ASN A 90 -17.16 -5.36 -3.77
N LYS A 91 -16.25 -5.92 -2.96
CA LYS A 91 -16.62 -6.58 -1.70
C LYS A 91 -17.31 -5.58 -0.75
N ALA A 92 -18.31 -6.04 0.00
CA ALA A 92 -19.16 -5.17 0.82
C ALA A 92 -18.40 -4.35 1.88
N ASN A 93 -17.27 -4.84 2.37
CA ASN A 93 -16.41 -4.16 3.34
C ASN A 93 -15.27 -3.33 2.69
N VAL A 94 -15.23 -3.22 1.36
CA VAL A 94 -14.20 -2.49 0.61
C VAL A 94 -14.81 -1.26 -0.05
N LYS A 95 -14.19 -0.09 0.13
CA LYS A 95 -14.56 1.16 -0.53
C LYS A 95 -13.33 1.77 -1.19
N ILE A 96 -13.40 2.00 -2.50
CA ILE A 96 -12.29 2.59 -3.27
C ILE A 96 -12.67 4.00 -3.73
N TYR A 97 -11.79 4.95 -3.48
CA TYR A 97 -11.90 6.35 -3.88
C TYR A 97 -10.84 6.66 -4.94
N GLY A 98 -11.28 7.27 -6.04
CA GLY A 98 -10.44 7.71 -7.16
C GLY A 98 -10.05 9.18 -7.04
N GLU A 99 -9.15 9.53 -6.13
CA GLU A 99 -8.80 10.93 -5.83
C GLU A 99 -7.39 11.07 -5.19
N ASP A 100 -6.87 12.30 -5.09
CA ASP A 100 -5.64 12.58 -4.35
C ASP A 100 -5.84 12.32 -2.85
N VAL A 101 -4.96 11.52 -2.25
CA VAL A 101 -5.09 11.12 -0.84
C VAL A 101 -5.03 12.29 0.15
N ARG A 102 -4.33 13.38 -0.18
CA ARG A 102 -4.30 14.58 0.66
C ARG A 102 -5.65 15.26 0.68
N TYR A 103 -6.35 15.29 -0.45
CA TYR A 103 -7.71 15.79 -0.51
C TYR A 103 -8.65 14.87 0.28
N PHE A 104 -8.53 13.56 0.10
CA PHE A 104 -9.30 12.57 0.86
C PHE A 104 -9.10 12.67 2.38
N ILE A 105 -7.84 12.71 2.84
CA ILE A 105 -7.55 12.68 4.28
C ILE A 105 -7.98 13.99 4.95
N ASN A 106 -7.78 15.14 4.31
CA ASN A 106 -8.15 16.44 4.87
C ASN A 106 -9.67 16.61 5.03
N ARG A 107 -10.48 15.95 4.18
CA ARG A 107 -11.95 15.98 4.29
C ARG A 107 -12.52 14.84 5.13
N SER A 108 -11.72 13.81 5.40
CA SER A 108 -12.17 12.64 6.16
C SER A 108 -12.42 13.02 7.62
N LYS A 109 -13.42 12.38 8.22
CA LYS A 109 -13.66 12.41 9.67
C LYS A 109 -13.38 11.05 10.31
N ASN A 110 -13.00 10.07 9.51
CA ASN A 110 -12.80 8.70 9.96
C ASN A 110 -11.46 8.56 10.68
N LYS A 111 -11.41 7.66 11.65
CA LYS A 111 -10.16 7.22 12.28
C LYS A 111 -9.84 5.80 11.82
N TYR A 112 -8.56 5.53 11.65
CA TYR A 112 -8.07 4.25 11.13
C TYR A 112 -7.17 3.56 12.15
N ASP A 113 -7.39 2.26 12.32
CA ASP A 113 -6.52 1.42 13.13
C ASP A 113 -5.19 1.16 12.40
N ILE A 114 -5.24 1.09 11.06
CA ILE A 114 -4.06 1.00 10.19
C ILE A 114 -4.23 1.99 9.05
N ILE A 115 -3.22 2.84 8.83
CA ILE A 115 -3.02 3.56 7.56
C ILE A 115 -1.80 2.96 6.91
N TYR A 116 -1.94 2.38 5.73
CA TYR A 116 -0.89 1.60 5.07
C TYR A 116 -0.50 2.21 3.72
N LEU A 117 0.78 2.47 3.55
CA LEU A 117 1.41 2.83 2.28
C LEU A 117 2.40 1.72 1.93
N SER A 118 2.10 0.93 0.91
CA SER A 118 2.94 -0.20 0.51
C SER A 118 3.50 -0.01 -0.88
N MET A 119 4.82 0.24 -0.94
CA MET A 119 5.57 0.35 -2.21
C MET A 119 4.88 1.27 -3.23
N VAL A 120 4.28 2.36 -2.73
CA VAL A 120 3.69 3.38 -3.61
C VAL A 120 4.85 4.08 -4.27
N MET A 121 5.09 3.76 -5.54
CA MET A 121 6.22 4.29 -6.27
C MET A 121 6.19 5.80 -6.28
N THR A 122 7.35 6.34 -5.98
CA THR A 122 7.63 7.76 -6.02
C THR A 122 7.65 8.23 -7.47
N SER A 123 7.26 9.48 -7.70
CA SER A 123 7.26 10.09 -9.04
C SER A 123 8.63 10.10 -9.72
N SER A 124 9.73 10.00 -8.97
CA SER A 124 11.09 9.83 -9.53
C SER A 124 11.27 8.52 -10.32
N ALA A 125 10.44 7.50 -10.08
CA ALA A 125 10.42 6.27 -10.87
C ALA A 125 9.59 6.41 -12.17
N LEU A 126 8.75 7.44 -12.28
CA LEU A 126 7.90 7.74 -13.44
C LEU A 126 8.62 8.74 -14.37
N GLN A 127 9.71 8.33 -15.01
CA GLN A 127 10.55 9.23 -15.83
C GLN A 127 9.91 9.77 -17.12
N THR A 128 8.68 9.39 -17.47
CA THR A 128 8.04 9.87 -18.71
C THR A 128 6.58 10.23 -18.48
N GLY A 129 6.29 11.53 -18.33
CA GLY A 129 4.93 12.10 -18.40
C GLY A 129 4.49 12.91 -17.18
N TYR A 130 5.02 12.64 -15.99
CA TYR A 130 4.65 13.29 -14.72
C TYR A 130 5.85 13.88 -13.96
N ALA A 131 6.88 14.37 -14.67
CA ALA A 131 8.09 14.97 -14.09
C ALA A 131 7.87 16.22 -13.20
N LEU A 132 6.61 16.62 -12.95
CA LEU A 132 6.21 17.75 -12.10
C LEU A 132 5.33 17.36 -10.89
N ASN A 133 4.99 16.08 -10.68
CA ASN A 133 4.33 15.69 -9.44
C ASN A 133 5.39 15.51 -8.35
N GLU A 134 5.63 16.54 -7.55
CA GLU A 134 6.42 16.37 -6.32
C GLU A 134 5.78 15.28 -5.45
N ASN A 135 6.61 14.54 -4.71
CA ASN A 135 6.16 13.40 -3.94
C ASN A 135 5.44 13.84 -2.64
N TYR A 136 4.19 14.26 -2.78
CA TYR A 136 3.47 14.89 -1.68
C TYR A 136 2.89 13.91 -0.64
N ILE A 137 2.97 12.59 -0.85
CA ILE A 137 2.40 11.61 0.10
C ILE A 137 3.38 11.22 1.22
N TYR A 138 4.67 11.55 1.08
CA TYR A 138 5.72 11.27 2.07
C TYR A 138 6.28 12.56 2.71
N THR A 139 5.56 13.68 2.66
CA THR A 139 6.00 14.92 3.33
C THR A 139 5.64 14.91 4.81
N VAL A 140 6.30 15.77 5.59
CA VAL A 140 6.01 15.98 7.01
C VAL A 140 4.53 16.35 7.22
N GLU A 141 3.98 17.18 6.35
CA GLU A 141 2.59 17.64 6.41
C GLU A 141 1.61 16.49 6.10
N ALA A 142 1.92 15.65 5.11
CA ALA A 142 1.11 14.49 4.78
C ALA A 142 1.12 13.46 5.92
N LEU A 143 2.31 13.13 6.44
CA LEU A 143 2.44 12.19 7.54
C LEU A 143 1.74 12.69 8.80
N LYS A 144 1.83 13.98 9.09
CA LYS A 144 1.06 14.60 10.18
C LYS A 144 -0.45 14.41 9.97
N ALA A 145 -0.95 14.69 8.77
CA ALA A 145 -2.37 14.48 8.47
C ALA A 145 -2.79 13.01 8.63
N TYR A 146 -1.94 12.04 8.27
CA TYR A 146 -2.21 10.62 8.48
C TYR A 146 -2.22 10.26 9.98
N ILE A 147 -1.20 10.70 10.73
CA ILE A 147 -1.09 10.46 12.18
C ILE A 147 -2.31 11.04 12.91
N ASP A 148 -2.75 12.24 12.54
CA ASP A 148 -3.93 12.88 13.11
C ASP A 148 -5.21 12.07 12.85
N HIS A 149 -5.23 11.18 11.84
CA HIS A 149 -6.35 10.29 11.52
C HIS A 149 -6.20 8.87 12.07
N LEU A 150 -5.19 8.58 12.88
CA LEU A 150 -5.10 7.31 13.58
C LEU A 150 -6.17 7.21 14.68
N SER A 151 -6.71 6.02 14.86
CA SER A 151 -7.52 5.68 16.03
C SER A 151 -6.63 5.57 17.27
N GLN A 152 -7.23 5.38 18.44
CA GLN A 152 -6.45 5.11 19.65
C GLN A 152 -5.62 3.83 19.45
N ASN A 153 -4.30 3.95 19.57
CA ASN A 153 -3.31 2.89 19.28
C ASN A 153 -3.25 2.46 17.81
N GLY A 154 -3.82 3.25 16.89
CA GLY A 154 -3.67 3.03 15.46
C GLY A 154 -2.23 3.27 15.01
N LYS A 155 -1.85 2.68 13.87
CA LYS A 155 -0.50 2.79 13.32
C LYS A 155 -0.49 3.24 11.86
N LEU A 156 0.42 4.16 11.56
CA LEU A 156 0.84 4.48 10.21
C LEU A 156 1.96 3.54 9.81
N VAL A 157 1.73 2.73 8.78
CA VAL A 157 2.63 1.67 8.37
C VAL A 157 3.13 1.91 6.96
N PHE A 158 4.41 1.69 6.76
CA PHE A 158 5.08 1.80 5.47
C PHE A 158 5.71 0.47 5.08
N LEU A 159 5.67 0.12 3.81
CA LEU A 159 6.57 -0.86 3.21
C LEU A 159 7.44 -0.14 2.20
N ALA A 160 8.71 0.06 2.57
CA ALA A 160 9.72 0.74 1.78
C ALA A 160 10.24 -0.13 0.63
N HIS A 161 10.68 0.51 -0.46
CA HIS A 161 11.27 -0.18 -1.61
C HIS A 161 12.68 -0.70 -1.34
N ASP A 162 13.49 0.08 -0.63
CA ASP A 162 14.89 -0.19 -0.35
C ASP A 162 15.33 0.55 0.94
N GLU A 163 16.60 0.43 1.31
CA GLU A 163 17.15 1.06 2.52
C GLU A 163 17.19 2.59 2.43
N GLU A 164 17.34 3.15 1.23
CA GLU A 164 17.38 4.60 1.01
C GLU A 164 15.99 5.21 1.21
N ASP A 165 14.97 4.59 0.60
CA ASP A 165 13.56 4.92 0.78
C ASP A 165 13.15 4.78 2.25
N MET A 166 13.53 3.68 2.89
CA MET A 166 13.30 3.46 4.32
C MET A 166 13.89 4.58 5.17
N SER A 167 15.13 5.00 4.90
CA SER A 167 15.80 6.06 5.65
C SER A 167 15.07 7.41 5.52
N LYS A 168 14.61 7.75 4.31
CA LYS A 168 13.82 8.97 4.05
C LYS A 168 12.47 8.93 4.75
N ILE A 169 11.78 7.79 4.70
CA ILE A 169 10.50 7.58 5.38
C ILE A 169 10.68 7.76 6.88
N VAL A 170 11.67 7.10 7.49
CA VAL A 170 11.95 7.18 8.93
C VAL A 170 12.28 8.62 9.35
N ALA A 171 13.15 9.32 8.62
CA ALA A 171 13.51 10.71 8.93
C ALA A 171 12.29 11.65 8.86
N THR A 172 11.44 11.47 7.85
CA THR A 172 10.23 12.27 7.67
C THR A 172 9.19 11.97 8.75
N ALA A 173 9.00 10.69 9.06
CA ALA A 173 8.13 10.19 10.12
C ALA A 173 8.50 10.75 11.49
N ILE A 174 9.78 10.68 11.86
CA ILE A 174 10.30 11.26 13.11
C ILE A 174 10.08 12.78 13.14
N SER A 175 10.33 13.46 12.01
CA SER A 175 10.11 14.91 11.91
C SER A 175 8.64 15.30 12.09
N ALA A 176 7.70 14.54 11.52
CA ALA A 176 6.27 14.76 11.68
C ALA A 176 5.80 14.52 13.12
N LEU A 177 6.26 13.43 13.75
CA LEU A 177 5.96 13.12 15.15
C LEU A 177 6.50 14.17 16.12
N SER A 178 7.76 14.59 15.93
CA SER A 178 8.41 15.61 16.76
C SER A 178 7.65 16.94 16.70
N ARG A 179 7.19 17.35 15.51
CA ARG A 179 6.35 18.55 15.35
C ARG A 179 4.95 18.42 15.97
N ASN A 180 4.50 17.21 16.23
CA ASN A 180 3.28 16.90 16.98
C ASN A 180 3.54 16.69 18.49
N GLY A 181 4.76 16.95 18.97
CA GLY A 181 5.13 16.81 20.38
C GLY A 181 5.37 15.36 20.83
N VAL A 182 5.48 14.41 19.90
CA VAL A 182 5.81 13.02 20.19
C VAL A 182 7.32 12.83 20.18
N SER A 183 7.88 12.23 21.24
CA SER A 183 9.31 11.96 21.31
C SER A 183 9.74 10.80 20.42
N VAL A 184 11.03 10.70 20.11
CA VAL A 184 11.57 9.61 19.27
C VAL A 184 11.36 8.25 19.92
N GLU A 185 11.46 8.17 21.25
CA GLU A 185 11.24 6.95 22.04
C GLU A 185 9.81 6.43 21.91
N GLU A 186 8.86 7.33 21.67
CA GLU A 186 7.45 7.00 21.49
C GLU A 186 7.05 6.72 20.04
N ALA A 187 7.95 6.95 19.07
CA ALA A 187 7.61 6.86 17.65
C ALA A 187 7.03 5.51 17.23
N THR A 188 7.54 4.41 17.82
CA THR A 188 7.08 3.04 17.54
C THR A 188 5.63 2.78 17.97
N LYS A 189 5.05 3.63 18.83
CA LYS A 189 3.62 3.58 19.17
C LYS A 189 2.74 3.96 17.98
N TYR A 190 3.23 4.84 17.11
CA TYR A 190 2.48 5.43 16.00
C TYR A 190 2.89 4.89 14.63
N ILE A 191 4.16 4.51 14.45
CA ILE A 191 4.72 4.22 13.13
C ILE A 191 5.39 2.85 13.11
N ALA A 192 5.22 2.13 11.99
CA ALA A 192 6.02 0.96 11.65
C ALA A 192 6.54 1.10 10.21
N VAL A 193 7.82 0.82 10.00
CA VAL A 193 8.42 0.81 8.67
C VAL A 193 8.95 -0.59 8.43
N LEU A 194 8.47 -1.21 7.36
CA LEU A 194 8.83 -2.54 6.92
C LEU A 194 9.66 -2.39 5.65
N ASN A 195 10.58 -3.32 5.43
CA ASN A 195 11.28 -3.48 4.18
C ASN A 195 11.27 -4.98 3.83
N LYS A 196 11.19 -5.29 2.54
CA LYS A 196 11.37 -6.65 2.05
C LYS A 196 12.72 -6.72 1.35
N ASP A 197 13.64 -7.43 1.98
CA ASP A 197 14.98 -7.61 1.45
C ASP A 197 14.89 -8.26 0.05
N SER A 198 15.37 -7.55 -0.97
CA SER A 198 15.32 -7.98 -2.37
C SER A 198 16.53 -8.83 -2.78
N THR A 199 17.32 -9.28 -1.80
CA THR A 199 18.55 -10.10 -1.97
C THR A 199 18.35 -11.48 -2.61
N MET A 200 17.16 -11.84 -3.09
CA MET A 200 16.86 -13.13 -3.72
C MET A 200 16.27 -13.01 -5.15
N THR A 201 16.85 -12.20 -6.04
CA THR A 201 16.66 -12.34 -7.50
C THR A 201 17.92 -12.02 -8.33
N HIS A 202 19.10 -12.46 -7.88
CA HIS A 202 20.31 -12.55 -8.71
C HIS A 202 20.92 -13.95 -8.63
N ASN A 203 20.10 -14.97 -8.89
CA ASN A 203 20.56 -16.27 -9.37
C ASN A 203 19.32 -17.02 -9.82
N HIS A 204 19.17 -17.16 -11.13
CA HIS A 204 18.76 -18.37 -11.86
C HIS A 204 18.88 -18.01 -13.35
N GLY A 205 20.13 -17.92 -13.82
CA GLY A 205 20.44 -18.25 -15.20
C GLY A 205 20.24 -19.75 -15.38
N GLY A 206 18.98 -20.17 -15.52
CA GLY A 206 18.60 -21.54 -15.83
C GLY A 206 18.10 -21.59 -17.26
N ASN A 207 18.91 -22.20 -18.13
CA ASN A 207 18.55 -22.58 -19.49
C ASN A 207 17.11 -23.08 -19.57
N SER A 208 16.26 -22.36 -20.29
CA SER A 208 15.16 -22.98 -21.03
C SER A 208 15.31 -22.57 -22.48
N GLN A 209 15.77 -23.53 -23.29
CA GLN A 209 15.63 -23.47 -24.73
C GLN A 209 14.15 -23.25 -25.04
N ILE A 210 13.86 -22.20 -25.80
CA ILE A 210 12.58 -22.03 -26.47
C ILE A 210 12.74 -22.75 -27.80
N ASP A 211 12.28 -24.00 -27.85
CA ASP A 211 11.93 -24.62 -29.13
C ASP A 211 10.58 -24.05 -29.56
N SER A 212 10.61 -23.14 -30.53
CA SER A 212 9.43 -22.67 -31.24
C SER A 212 9.12 -23.61 -32.41
N PRO A 213 7.91 -24.17 -32.53
CA PRO A 213 7.29 -24.40 -33.82
C PRO A 213 6.35 -23.23 -34.12
N TRP A 214 6.38 -22.78 -35.38
CA TRP A 214 5.70 -21.63 -36.01
C TRP A 214 6.48 -20.31 -36.02
#